data_AF-M8D965-F1
#
_entry.id   AF-M8D965-F1
#
_cell.length_a   1.000
_cell.length_b   1.000
_cell.length_c   1.000
_cell.angle_alpha   90.00
_cell.angle_beta   90.00
_cell.angle_gamma   90.00
#
_symmetry.space_group_name_H-M   'P 1'
#
loop_
_entity.id
_entity.type
_entity.pdbx_description
1 polymer ?
#
loop_
_entity_poly.entity_id
_entity_poly.type
_entity_poly.pdbx_seq_one_letter_code
_entity_poly.pdbx_strand_id
1 'polypeptide(L)' 'MKGKETLTLVFLLISGLLCGSILGEVLGPWVPFLTKSKEITWSPAADLEILKYDLNLQVKLNLASIGGLALAFWIYRRMK' A
#
# COMPACT_ATOMS: atom_id res chain seq x y z
N MET A 1 12.29 -21.34 7.57
CA MET A 1 12.74 -19.94 7.32
C MET A 1 11.81 -19.11 6.42
N LYS A 2 10.55 -19.53 6.13
CA LYS A 2 9.64 -18.79 5.23
C LYS A 2 9.10 -17.45 5.77
N GLY A 3 8.96 -17.30 7.10
CA GLY A 3 8.35 -16.09 7.69
C GLY A 3 9.18 -14.81 7.50
N LYS A 4 10.51 -14.91 7.44
CA LYS A 4 11.40 -13.75 7.26
C LYS A 4 11.25 -13.16 5.86
N GLU A 5 11.15 -14.01 4.84
CA GLU A 5 10.99 -13.60 3.44
C GLU A 5 9.64 -12.91 3.19
N THR A 6 8.56 -13.39 3.82
CA THR A 6 7.23 -12.74 3.74
C THR A 6 7.23 -11.37 4.41
N LEU A 7 7.90 -11.23 5.56
CA LEU A 7 8.04 -9.94 6.24
C LEU A 7 8.82 -8.93 5.39
N THR A 8 9.91 -9.36 4.76
CA THR A 8 10.67 -8.50 3.83
C THR A 8 9.81 -8.05 2.65
N LEU A 9 8.99 -8.94 2.09
CA LEU A 9 8.03 -8.60 1.03
C LEU A 9 7.06 -7.51 1.47
N VAL A 10 6.36 -7.76 2.58
CA VAL A 10 5.33 -6.84 3.10
C VAL A 10 5.95 -5.49 3.40
N PHE A 11 7.13 -5.47 4.03
CA PHE A 11 7.84 -4.23 4.32
C PHE A 11 8.19 -3.46 3.04
N LEU A 12 8.70 -4.17 2.02
CA LEU A 12 9.05 -3.54 0.75
C LEU A 12 7.82 -3.00 0.02
N LEU A 13 6.72 -3.74 0.01
CA LEU A 13 5.45 -3.31 -0.59
C LEU A 13 4.88 -2.07 0.10
N ILE A 14 4.90 -2.03 1.44
CA ILE A 14 4.50 -0.85 2.22
C ILE A 14 5.41 0.33 1.89
N SER A 15 6.73 0.12 1.84
CA SER A 15 7.68 1.18 1.50
C SER A 15 7.48 1.71 0.07
N GLY A 16 7.22 0.83 -0.90
CA GLY A 16 6.93 1.21 -2.28
C GLY A 16 5.61 1.97 -2.42
N LEU A 17 4.59 1.59 -1.65
CA LEU A 17 3.30 2.28 -1.61
C LEU A 17 3.47 3.70 -1.04
N LEU A 18 4.19 3.84 0.09
CA LEU A 18 4.49 5.13 0.70
C LEU A 18 5.33 6.03 -0.23
N CYS A 19 6.46 5.53 -0.72
CA CYS A 19 7.32 6.28 -1.64
C CYS A 19 6.59 6.67 -2.93
N GLY A 20 5.84 5.73 -3.52
CA GLY A 20 5.07 6.02 -4.73
C GLY A 20 3.96 7.04 -4.49
N SER A 21 3.32 7.03 -3.31
CA SER A 21 2.31 8.05 -2.98
C SER A 21 2.92 9.43 -2.85
N ILE A 22 4.04 9.56 -2.13
CA ILE A 22 4.79 10.82 -1.96
C ILE A 22 5.27 11.34 -3.32
N LEU A 23 5.87 10.48 -4.14
CA LEU A 23 6.32 10.83 -5.48
C LEU A 23 5.15 11.25 -6.38
N GLY A 24 4.01 10.59 -6.29
CA GLY A 24 2.80 10.97 -7.03
C GLY A 24 2.25 12.32 -6.64
N GLU A 25 2.34 12.68 -5.36
CA GLU A 25 1.88 13.96 -4.84
C GLU A 25 2.83 15.10 -5.25
N VAL A 26 4.14 14.86 -5.14
CA VAL A 26 5.19 15.78 -5.62
C VAL A 26 5.10 15.95 -7.13
N LEU A 27 4.90 14.87 -7.89
CA LEU A 27 4.81 14.92 -9.36
C LEU A 27 3.43 15.33 -9.88
N GLY A 28 2.42 15.39 -9.01
CA GLY A 28 1.04 15.72 -9.34
C GLY A 28 0.84 17.04 -10.08
N PRO A 29 1.54 18.14 -9.73
CA PRO A 29 1.45 19.41 -10.46
C PRO A 29 1.91 19.32 -11.91
N TRP A 30 2.89 18.47 -12.23
CA TRP A 30 3.39 18.27 -13.60
C TRP A 30 2.64 17.17 -14.35
N VAL A 31 2.16 16.15 -13.62
CA VAL A 31 1.55 14.94 -14.18
C VAL A 31 0.26 14.62 -13.42
N PRO A 32 -0.85 15.31 -13.73
CA PRO A 32 -2.10 15.23 -12.95
C PRO A 32 -2.83 13.88 -13.08
N PHE A 33 -2.40 13.00 -13.99
CA PHE A 33 -2.93 11.65 -14.05
C PHE A 33 -2.37 10.78 -12.90
N LEU A 34 -1.15 11.03 -12.40
CA LEU A 34 -0.52 10.22 -11.35
C LEU A 34 -1.22 10.35 -10.00
N THR A 35 -1.84 11.50 -9.75
CA THR A 35 -2.62 11.80 -8.55
C THR A 35 -4.04 11.26 -8.59
N LYS A 36 -4.47 10.61 -9.68
CA LYS A 36 -5.75 9.90 -9.72
C LYS A 36 -5.71 8.78 -8.70
N SER A 37 -6.34 9.05 -7.56
CA SER A 37 -6.40 8.15 -6.42
C SER A 37 -7.78 7.51 -6.32
N LYS A 38 -7.79 6.22 -6.03
CA LYS A 38 -8.97 5.50 -5.57
C LYS A 38 -8.80 5.16 -4.10
N GLU A 39 -9.77 5.58 -3.31
CA GLU A 39 -9.81 5.24 -1.90
C GLU A 39 -10.50 3.89 -1.74
N ILE A 40 -9.82 2.98 -1.07
CA ILE A 40 -10.35 1.68 -0.67
C ILE A 40 -10.53 1.74 0.85
N THR A 41 -11.77 1.72 1.28
CA THR A 41 -12.15 1.68 2.69
C THR A 41 -12.55 0.26 3.03
N TRP A 42 -11.84 -0.35 3.98
CA TRP A 42 -12.15 -1.66 4.53
C TRP A 42 -12.53 -1.48 6.00
N SER A 43 -13.79 -1.78 6.31
CA SER A 43 -14.34 -1.61 7.66
C SER A 43 -14.84 -2.94 8.22
N PRO A 44 -13.94 -3.87 8.61
CA PRO A 44 -14.36 -5.10 9.25
C PRO A 44 -14.76 -4.78 10.70
N ALA A 45 -16.04 -4.96 10.99
CA ALA A 45 -16.59 -4.89 12.32
C ALA A 45 -17.11 -6.27 12.71
N ALA A 46 -16.82 -6.69 13.94
CA ALA A 46 -17.46 -7.87 14.51
C ALA A 46 -17.79 -7.64 15.99
N ASP A 47 -18.90 -8.24 16.39
CA ASP A 47 -19.42 -8.21 17.75
C ASP A 47 -19.42 -9.64 18.27
N LEU A 48 -18.43 -9.99 19.08
CA LEU A 48 -18.23 -11.36 19.59
C LEU A 48 -18.83 -11.54 21.00
N GLU A 49 -19.77 -10.69 21.41
CA GLU A 49 -20.45 -10.68 22.73
C GLU A 49 -19.53 -10.35 23.93
N ILE A 50 -18.29 -10.84 23.90
CA ILE A 50 -17.21 -10.62 24.89
C ILE A 50 -16.24 -9.54 24.41
N LEU A 51 -16.08 -9.42 23.09
CA LEU A 51 -15.15 -8.48 22.47
C LEU A 51 -15.75 -7.91 21.18
N LYS A 52 -15.86 -6.58 21.14
CA LYS A 52 -16.29 -5.84 19.96
C LYS A 52 -15.09 -5.17 19.33
N TYR A 53 -14.92 -5.30 18.02
CA TYR A 53 -13.93 -4.53 17.28
C TYR A 53 -14.57 -3.86 16.06
N ASP A 54 -14.16 -2.62 15.82
CA ASP A 54 -14.48 -1.84 14.65
C ASP A 54 -13.15 -1.30 14.11
N LEU A 55 -12.67 -1.90 13.02
CA LEU A 55 -11.46 -1.44 12.36
C LEU A 55 -11.88 -0.60 11.16
N ASN A 56 -11.30 0.58 11.00
CA ASN A 56 -11.46 1.40 9.82
C ASN A 56 -10.11 1.55 9.12
N LEU A 57 -9.93 0.81 8.04
CA LEU A 57 -8.70 0.82 7.25
C LEU A 57 -8.97 1.53 5.92
N GLN A 58 -8.45 2.74 5.80
CA GLN A 58 -8.52 3.52 4.57
C GLN A 58 -7.17 3.51 3.88
N VAL A 59 -7.13 2.96 2.67
CA VAL A 59 -5.94 2.95 1.83
C VAL A 59 -6.23 3.75 0.57
N LYS A 60 -5.47 4.82 0.37
CA LYS A 60 -5.53 5.64 -0.83
C LYS A 60 -4.50 5.14 -1.83
N LEU A 61 -4.97 4.46 -2.88
CA LEU A 61 -4.11 3.99 -3.98
C LEU A 61 -4.21 4.97 -5.13
N ASN A 62 -3.12 5.68 -5.40
CA ASN A 62 -2.93 6.48 -6.61
C ASN A 62 -2.08 5.73 -7.65
N LEU A 63 -2.08 6.19 -8.90
CA LEU A 63 -1.31 5.55 -9.97
C LEU A 63 0.20 5.49 -9.67
N ALA A 64 0.74 6.51 -8.99
CA ALA A 64 2.14 6.53 -8.59
C ALA A 64 2.47 5.49 -7.49
N SER A 65 1.57 5.26 -6.53
CA SER A 65 1.70 4.23 -5.50
C SER A 65 1.51 2.84 -6.08
N ILE A 66 0.64 2.64 -7.07
CA ILE A 66 0.59 1.40 -7.86
C ILE A 66 1.94 1.15 -8.55
N GLY A 67 2.53 2.19 -9.16
CA GLY A 67 3.88 2.12 -9.73
C GLY A 67 4.96 1.77 -8.71
N GLY A 68 4.94 2.42 -7.55
CA GLY A 68 5.86 2.14 -6.44
C GLY A 68 5.71 0.72 -5.89
N LEU A 69 4.49 0.21 -5.84
CA LEU A 69 4.17 -1.17 -5.42
C LEU A 69 4.67 -2.19 -6.44
N ALA A 70 4.50 -1.92 -7.74
CA ALA A 70 5.05 -2.74 -8.83
C ALA A 70 6.59 -2.76 -8.81
N LEU A 71 7.24 -1.60 -8.59
CA LEU A 71 8.69 -1.50 -8.44
C LEU A 71 9.20 -2.25 -7.21
N ALA A 72 8.55 -2.09 -6.07
CA ALA A 72 8.85 -2.85 -4.85
C ALA A 72 8.75 -4.35 -5.11
N PHE A 73 7.65 -4.82 -5.70
CA PHE A 73 7.49 -6.23 -6.03
C PHE A 73 8.58 -6.72 -6.99
N TRP A 74 8.97 -5.92 -7.98
CA TRP A 74 10.02 -6.25 -8.92
C TRP A 74 11.40 -6.35 -8.25
N ILE A 75 11.73 -5.41 -7.35
CA ILE A 75 12.97 -5.44 -6.56
C ILE A 75 13.01 -6.71 -5.70
N TYR A 76 11.92 -7.05 -5.01
CA TYR A 76 11.87 -8.28 -4.22
C TYR A 76 12.09 -9.52 -5.08
N ARG A 77 11.43 -9.59 -6.24
CA ARG A 77 11.59 -10.70 -7.19
C ARG A 77 13.02 -10.82 -7.71
N ARG A 78 13.76 -9.72 -7.79
CA ARG A 78 15.15 -9.69 -8.25
C ARG A 78 16.17 -9.98 -7.14
N MET A 79 15.79 -9.79 -5.87
CA MET A 79 16.62 -10.12 -4.70
C MET A 79 16.57 -11.60 -4.34
N LYS A 80 15.56 -12.32 -4.82
CA LYS A 80 15.40 -13.77 -4.65
C LYS A 80 15.89 -14.50 -5.89
#